data_AF-A0A927ZZI2-F1
#
_entry.id   AF-A0A927ZZI2-F1
#
_cell.length_a   1.000
_cell.length_b   1.000
_cell.length_c   1.000
_cell.angle_alpha   90.00
_cell.angle_beta   90.00
_cell.angle_gamma   90.00
#
_symmetry.space_group_name_H-M   'P 1'
#
loop_
_entity.id
_entity.type
_entity.pdbx_description
1 polymer ?
#
loop_
_entity_poly.entity_id
_entity_poly.type
_entity_poly.pdbx_seq_one_letter_code
_entity_poly.pdbx_strand_id
1 'polypeptide(L)'
;MMTPEEQAYVCKLEETIVKLEARIAELERRLNMNSSNSSKPPSTDKPNQKKRSLRKPSGKKPGGQSGHKGTTLKLPCAPSKIIPCNPKECAGCALAGQCQGKCLESRYEIDAEITVVVRKYSQMEYLCPKSNTCLRGNSPENITATQQLSAMALRFRR
;
A
#
# COMPACT_ATOMS: atom_id res chain seq x y z
N MET A 1 -73.26 -11.52 -23.03
CA MET A 1 -72.93 -11.46 -21.60
C MET A 1 -72.05 -12.66 -21.30
N MET A 2 -70.92 -12.45 -20.63
CA MET A 2 -70.01 -13.53 -20.24
C MET A 2 -70.72 -14.47 -19.25
N THR A 3 -70.53 -15.78 -19.38
CA THR A 3 -71.15 -16.75 -18.47
C THR A 3 -70.44 -16.72 -17.10
N PRO A 4 -71.12 -17.09 -16.00
CA PRO A 4 -70.50 -17.13 -14.67
C PRO A 4 -69.28 -18.05 -14.59
N GLU A 5 -69.28 -19.13 -15.38
CA GLU A 5 -68.16 -20.07 -15.49
C GLU A 5 -66.96 -19.45 -16.23
N GLU A 6 -67.22 -18.70 -17.31
CA GLU A 6 -66.19 -17.92 -18.01
C GLU A 6 -65.59 -16.84 -17.11
N GLN A 7 -66.40 -16.15 -16.29
CA GLN A 7 -65.92 -15.16 -15.34
C GLN A 7 -65.03 -15.80 -14.25
N ALA A 8 -65.42 -16.95 -13.71
CA ALA A 8 -64.62 -17.69 -12.73
C ALA A 8 -63.29 -18.19 -13.33
N TYR A 9 -63.28 -18.57 -14.60
CA TYR A 9 -62.07 -18.95 -15.32
C TYR A 9 -61.13 -17.77 -15.56
N VAL A 10 -61.66 -16.61 -15.95
CA VAL A 10 -60.88 -15.37 -16.12
C VAL A 10 -60.26 -14.93 -14.80
N CYS A 11 -61.00 -14.92 -13.69
CA CYS A 11 -60.43 -14.58 -12.38
C CYS A 11 -59.27 -15.51 -11.98
N LYS A 12 -59.39 -16.82 -12.23
CA LYS A 12 -58.28 -17.77 -11.97
C LYS A 12 -57.05 -17.46 -12.83
N LEU A 13 -57.24 -17.12 -14.10
CA LEU A 13 -56.14 -16.74 -14.99
C LEU A 13 -55.46 -15.45 -14.50
N GLU A 14 -56.24 -14.42 -14.13
CA GLU A 14 -55.72 -13.16 -13.60
C GLU A 14 -54.91 -13.37 -12.31
N GLU A 15 -55.40 -14.20 -11.39
CA GLU A 15 -54.65 -14.57 -10.18
C GLU A 15 -53.31 -15.26 -10.50
N THR A 16 -53.29 -16.14 -11.51
CA THR A 16 -52.05 -16.81 -11.91
C THR A 16 -51.08 -15.83 -12.56
N ILE A 17 -51.56 -14.89 -13.38
CA ILE A 17 -50.74 -13.85 -14.00
C ILE A 17 -50.08 -13.00 -12.92
N VAL A 18 -50.84 -12.51 -11.94
CA VAL A 18 -50.29 -11.70 -10.83
C VAL A 18 -49.22 -12.47 -10.05
N LYS A 19 -49.44 -13.76 -9.77
CA LYS A 19 -48.45 -14.61 -9.08
C LYS A 19 -47.17 -14.80 -9.91
N LEU A 20 -47.32 -15.00 -11.22
CA LEU A 20 -46.20 -15.20 -12.14
C LEU A 20 -45.41 -13.90 -12.33
N GLU A 21 -46.07 -12.76 -12.49
CA GLU A 21 -45.44 -11.44 -12.60
C GLU A 21 -44.64 -11.10 -11.33
N ALA A 22 -45.22 -11.33 -10.15
CA ALA A 22 -44.51 -11.15 -8.88
C ALA A 22 -43.27 -12.05 -8.78
N ARG A 23 -43.36 -13.29 -9.29
CA ARG A 23 -42.23 -14.22 -9.29
C ARG A 23 -41.14 -13.80 -10.28
N ILE A 24 -41.51 -13.32 -11.45
CA ILE A 24 -40.58 -12.80 -12.46
C ILE A 24 -39.85 -11.58 -11.90
N ALA A 25 -40.57 -10.62 -11.32
CA ALA A 25 -39.97 -9.42 -10.73
C ALA A 25 -38.94 -9.76 -9.63
N GLU A 26 -39.25 -10.71 -8.75
CA GLU A 26 -38.32 -11.14 -7.71
C GLU A 26 -37.09 -11.88 -8.28
N LEU A 27 -37.27 -12.69 -9.33
CA LEU A 27 -36.16 -13.37 -10.00
C LEU A 27 -35.25 -12.36 -10.73
N GLU A 28 -35.82 -11.39 -11.44
CA GLU A 28 -35.08 -10.32 -12.10
C GLU A 28 -34.29 -9.47 -11.10
N ARG A 29 -34.93 -9.10 -9.98
CA ARG A 29 -34.26 -8.37 -8.88
C ARG A 29 -33.07 -9.15 -8.34
N ARG A 30 -33.21 -10.47 -8.14
CA ARG A 30 -32.11 -11.34 -7.69
C ARG A 30 -30.99 -11.45 -8.72
N LEU A 31 -31.33 -11.50 -10.02
CA LEU A 31 -30.35 -11.57 -11.09
C LEU A 31 -29.54 -10.28 -11.24
N ASN A 32 -30.14 -9.13 -10.92
CA ASN A 32 -29.52 -7.81 -11.07
C ASN A 32 -28.76 -7.32 -9.82
N MET A 33 -28.74 -8.10 -8.75
CA MET A 33 -27.95 -7.81 -7.55
C MET A 33 -26.49 -8.24 -7.76
N ASN A 34 -25.56 -7.29 -7.60
CA ASN A 34 -24.12 -7.49 -7.64
C ASN A 34 -23.42 -6.77 -6.47
N SER A 35 -22.11 -6.98 -6.29
CA SER A 35 -21.34 -6.34 -5.22
C SER A 35 -21.35 -4.81 -5.24
N SER A 36 -21.65 -4.20 -6.40
CA SER A 36 -21.71 -2.74 -6.55
C SER A 36 -23.00 -2.12 -6.02
N ASN A 37 -24.09 -2.89 -5.90
CA ASN A 37 -25.42 -2.37 -5.52
C ASN A 37 -26.06 -3.11 -4.33
N SER A 38 -25.40 -4.11 -3.73
CA SER A 38 -26.02 -4.95 -2.69
C SER A 38 -25.22 -5.11 -1.39
N SER A 39 -24.15 -4.34 -1.20
CA SER A 39 -23.23 -4.42 -0.04
C SER A 39 -22.64 -5.83 0.19
N LYS A 40 -22.83 -6.76 -0.76
CA LYS A 40 -22.25 -8.10 -0.73
C LYS A 40 -20.78 -8.05 -1.14
N PRO A 41 -19.93 -8.88 -0.53
CA PRO A 41 -18.53 -8.93 -0.92
C PRO A 41 -18.39 -9.37 -2.38
N PRO A 42 -17.39 -8.84 -3.12
CA PRO A 42 -17.17 -9.12 -4.54
C PRO A 42 -16.85 -10.60 -4.84
N SER A 43 -16.52 -11.40 -3.83
CA SER A 43 -16.36 -12.85 -3.95
C SER A 43 -17.68 -13.60 -4.15
N THR A 44 -18.83 -12.97 -3.85
CA THR A 44 -20.18 -13.54 -4.03
C THR A 44 -20.78 -13.24 -5.42
N ASP A 45 -20.12 -12.40 -6.22
CA ASP A 45 -20.54 -12.18 -7.60
C ASP A 45 -20.41 -13.47 -8.42
N LYS A 46 -21.32 -13.69 -9.38
CA LYS A 46 -21.27 -14.86 -10.27
C LYS A 46 -19.87 -14.94 -10.93
N PRO A 47 -19.21 -16.12 -10.94
CA PRO A 47 -17.81 -16.28 -11.35
C PRO A 47 -17.48 -15.89 -12.80
N ASN A 48 -18.48 -15.49 -13.60
CA ASN A 48 -18.34 -15.21 -15.02
C ASN A 48 -18.28 -13.73 -15.40
N GLN A 49 -18.46 -12.78 -14.48
CA GLN A 49 -18.17 -11.35 -14.75
C GLN A 49 -16.76 -11.00 -14.28
N LYS A 50 -15.75 -11.60 -14.92
CA LYS A 50 -14.37 -11.15 -14.75
C LYS A 50 -14.28 -9.70 -15.24
N LYS A 51 -14.11 -8.75 -14.31
CA LYS A 51 -13.80 -7.35 -14.64
C LYS A 51 -12.52 -7.36 -15.49
N ARG A 52 -12.65 -7.17 -16.80
CA ARG A 52 -11.50 -7.07 -17.70
C ARG A 52 -10.77 -5.79 -17.36
N SER A 53 -9.48 -5.90 -17.06
CA SER A 53 -8.61 -4.74 -16.90
C SER A 53 -8.70 -3.88 -18.16
N LEU A 54 -9.02 -2.60 -18.01
CA LEU A 54 -8.94 -1.60 -19.10
C LEU A 54 -7.49 -1.25 -19.44
N ARG A 55 -6.52 -1.70 -18.64
CA ARG A 55 -5.10 -1.45 -18.90
C ARG A 55 -4.65 -2.25 -20.12
N LYS A 56 -3.94 -1.60 -21.02
CA LYS A 56 -3.23 -2.27 -22.11
C LYS A 56 -2.22 -3.26 -21.52
N PRO A 57 -2.09 -4.47 -22.08
CA PRO A 57 -1.08 -5.43 -21.63
C PRO A 57 0.29 -4.80 -21.83
N SER A 58 1.13 -4.83 -20.79
CA SER A 58 2.46 -4.23 -20.85
C SER A 58 3.42 -5.02 -21.75
N GLY A 59 3.07 -6.25 -22.14
CA GLY A 59 3.94 -7.18 -22.87
C GLY A 59 5.14 -7.68 -22.05
N LYS A 60 5.30 -7.18 -20.81
CA LYS A 60 6.41 -7.52 -19.93
C LYS A 60 6.15 -8.84 -19.25
N LYS A 61 7.15 -9.72 -19.22
CA LYS A 61 7.09 -10.96 -18.47
C LYS A 61 6.88 -10.65 -16.98
N PRO A 62 6.05 -11.43 -16.25
CA PRO A 62 5.93 -11.31 -14.81
C PRO A 62 7.29 -11.57 -14.16
N GLY A 63 7.62 -10.79 -13.12
CA GLY A 63 8.93 -10.83 -12.45
C GLY A 63 9.86 -9.69 -12.85
N GLY A 64 11.12 -9.79 -12.42
CA GLY A 64 12.17 -8.84 -12.77
C GLY A 64 12.39 -8.78 -14.28
N GLN A 65 12.43 -7.57 -14.84
CA GLN A 65 12.72 -7.41 -16.27
C GLN A 65 14.17 -7.78 -16.59
N SER A 66 14.37 -8.45 -17.72
CA SER A 66 15.71 -8.78 -18.24
C SER A 66 16.55 -7.51 -18.40
N GLY A 67 17.75 -7.51 -17.81
CA GLY A 67 18.65 -6.37 -17.80
C GLY A 67 18.55 -5.47 -16.56
N HIS A 68 17.61 -5.72 -15.63
CA HIS A 68 17.71 -5.11 -14.30
C HIS A 68 18.94 -5.64 -13.58
N LYS A 69 19.92 -4.75 -13.36
CA LYS A 69 21.07 -5.05 -12.51
C LYS A 69 20.57 -5.32 -11.10
N GLY A 70 20.77 -6.55 -10.63
CA GLY A 70 20.55 -6.89 -9.22
C GLY A 70 21.38 -5.95 -8.36
N THR A 71 20.72 -5.26 -7.43
CA THR A 71 21.42 -4.40 -6.48
C THR A 71 21.48 -5.17 -5.17
N THR A 72 22.50 -6.03 -5.03
CA THR A 72 22.81 -6.60 -3.72
C THR A 72 23.17 -5.45 -2.79
N LEU A 73 22.64 -5.46 -1.57
CA LEU A 73 22.92 -4.45 -0.56
C LEU A 73 24.44 -4.33 -0.39
N LYS A 74 25.00 -3.16 -0.75
CA LYS A 74 26.41 -2.87 -0.54
C LYS A 74 26.58 -2.32 0.87
N LEU A 75 27.65 -2.73 1.54
CA LEU A 75 28.04 -2.11 2.80
C LEU A 75 28.31 -0.61 2.57
N PRO A 76 27.68 0.27 3.37
CA PRO A 76 27.79 1.71 3.18
C PRO A 76 29.19 2.25 3.56
N CYS A 77 29.88 1.58 4.48
CA CYS A 77 31.21 1.94 4.98
C CYS A 77 31.94 0.73 5.56
N ALA A 78 33.21 0.92 5.95
CA ALA A 78 33.96 -0.08 6.71
C ALA A 78 33.30 -0.31 8.10
N PRO A 79 33.36 -1.53 8.65
CA PRO A 79 32.80 -1.83 9.96
C PRO A 79 33.54 -1.06 11.06
N SER A 80 32.80 -0.32 11.88
CA SER A 80 33.38 0.44 13.01
C SER A 80 33.84 -0.47 14.15
N LYS A 81 33.21 -1.64 14.31
CA LYS A 81 33.55 -2.65 15.32
C LYS A 81 33.57 -4.02 14.66
N ILE A 82 34.60 -4.81 14.97
CA ILE A 82 34.74 -6.20 14.51
C ILE A 82 34.71 -7.08 15.74
N ILE A 83 33.67 -7.91 15.87
CA ILE A 83 33.49 -8.83 16.98
C ILE A 83 33.77 -10.25 16.47
N PRO A 84 34.85 -10.92 16.92
CA PRO A 84 35.14 -12.28 16.49
C PRO A 84 34.16 -13.26 17.15
N CYS A 85 33.47 -14.07 16.34
CA CYS A 85 32.61 -15.15 16.81
C CYS A 85 33.42 -16.42 17.07
N ASN A 86 34.18 -16.43 18.17
CA ASN A 86 34.98 -17.59 18.56
C ASN A 86 34.10 -18.72 19.12
N PRO A 87 34.50 -20.00 18.95
CA PRO A 87 33.80 -21.11 19.59
C PRO A 87 33.89 -20.97 21.13
N LYS A 88 32.80 -21.32 21.82
CA LYS A 88 32.71 -21.24 23.28
C LYS A 88 33.67 -22.20 23.99
N GLU A 89 33.93 -23.34 23.36
CA GLU A 89 34.80 -24.38 23.89
C GLU A 89 35.78 -24.81 22.79
N CYS A 90 37.05 -24.92 23.16
CA CYS A 90 38.02 -25.65 22.37
C CYS A 90 38.02 -27.10 22.86
N ALA A 91 38.24 -28.07 21.98
CA ALA A 91 38.16 -29.51 22.26
C ALA A 91 39.28 -30.05 23.20
N GLY A 92 39.45 -29.42 24.37
CA GLY A 92 40.35 -29.87 25.43
C GLY A 92 41.72 -29.19 25.49
N CYS A 93 41.93 -28.03 24.86
CA CYS A 93 43.20 -27.31 25.01
C CYS A 93 43.17 -26.37 26.23
N ALA A 94 44.28 -26.29 26.96
CA ALA A 94 44.45 -25.38 28.10
C ALA A 94 44.56 -23.90 27.69
N LEU A 95 44.53 -23.61 26.38
CA LEU A 95 44.65 -22.30 25.76
C LEU A 95 43.34 -21.86 25.09
N ALA A 96 42.19 -22.32 25.61
CA ALA A 96 40.88 -21.97 25.08
C ALA A 96 40.74 -20.43 25.00
N GLY A 97 40.52 -19.90 23.80
CA GLY A 97 40.49 -18.45 23.52
C GLY A 97 41.78 -17.86 22.94
N GLN A 98 42.89 -18.61 22.91
CA GLN A 98 44.18 -18.20 22.31
C GLN A 98 44.56 -19.01 21.07
N CYS A 99 43.75 -20.00 20.69
CA CYS A 99 43.92 -20.75 19.45
C CYS A 99 43.85 -19.81 18.23
N GLN A 100 44.77 -19.98 17.29
CA GLN A 100 44.73 -19.27 16.02
C GLN A 100 43.57 -19.78 15.17
N GLY A 101 42.76 -18.86 14.65
CA GLY A 101 41.62 -19.14 13.79
C GLY A 101 41.68 -18.34 12.49
N LYS A 102 40.94 -18.79 11.47
CA LYS A 102 40.74 -18.08 10.21
C LYS A 102 39.26 -17.72 10.06
N CYS A 103 38.97 -16.52 9.55
CA CYS A 103 37.60 -16.12 9.22
C CYS A 103 37.11 -16.92 7.99
N LEU A 104 36.03 -17.68 8.17
CA LEU A 104 35.38 -18.44 7.10
C LEU A 104 34.27 -17.63 6.41
N GLU A 105 33.43 -16.97 7.21
CA GLU A 105 32.32 -16.15 6.76
C GLU A 105 32.23 -14.91 7.67
N SER A 106 31.77 -13.79 7.12
CA SER A 106 31.48 -12.58 7.88
C SER A 106 30.00 -12.23 7.75
N ARG A 107 29.38 -11.84 8.86
CA ARG A 107 28.01 -11.31 8.90
C ARG A 107 28.05 -9.91 9.49
N TYR A 108 27.20 -9.04 8.97
CA TYR A 108 27.17 -7.61 9.34
C TYR A 108 25.83 -7.28 9.96
N GLU A 109 25.88 -6.64 11.13
CA GLU A 109 24.77 -5.92 11.74
C GLU A 109 24.99 -4.43 11.42
N ILE A 110 23.98 -3.79 10.81
CA ILE A 110 24.05 -2.37 10.41
C ILE A 110 23.02 -1.60 11.22
N ASP A 111 23.49 -0.93 12.25
CA ASP A 111 22.67 0.01 13.03
C ASP A 111 22.75 1.41 12.44
N ALA A 112 21.58 2.03 12.23
CA ALA A 112 21.47 3.38 11.69
C ALA A 112 20.91 4.33 12.74
N GLU A 113 21.73 5.25 13.22
CA GLU A 113 21.28 6.33 14.09
C GLU A 113 20.72 7.50 13.26
N ILE A 114 19.40 7.71 13.31
CA ILE A 114 18.73 8.78 12.58
C ILE A 114 18.64 10.03 13.47
N THR A 115 19.36 11.09 13.10
CA THR A 115 19.20 12.41 13.72
C THR A 115 18.10 13.19 13.00
N VAL A 116 16.99 13.47 13.68
CA VAL A 116 15.89 14.28 13.14
C VAL A 116 16.16 15.76 13.44
N VAL A 117 16.25 16.58 12.39
CA VAL A 117 16.38 18.04 12.52
C VAL A 117 15.10 18.70 12.06
N VAL A 118 14.34 19.26 13.00
CA VAL A 118 13.09 19.99 12.72
C VAL A 118 13.41 21.47 12.52
N ARG A 119 13.01 22.04 11.38
CA ARG A 119 13.11 23.48 11.10
C ARG A 119 11.72 24.06 10.94
N LYS A 120 11.40 25.05 11.77
CA LYS A 120 10.16 25.84 11.66
C LYS A 120 10.45 27.13 10.89
N TYR A 121 9.67 27.39 9.85
CA TYR A 121 9.68 28.66 9.13
C TYR A 121 8.45 29.45 9.55
N SER A 122 8.66 30.62 10.14
CA SER A 122 7.57 31.53 10.53
C SER A 122 7.50 32.70 9.55
N GLN A 123 6.30 32.99 9.06
CA GLN A 123 6.06 34.18 8.26
C GLN A 123 5.94 35.40 9.19
N MET A 124 6.75 36.43 8.93
CA MET A 124 6.75 37.66 9.73
C MET A 124 6.07 38.78 8.96
N GLU A 125 5.32 39.63 9.67
CA GLU A 125 4.72 40.85 9.14
C GLU A 125 5.30 42.07 9.86
N TYR A 126 5.64 43.11 9.10
CA TYR A 126 6.18 44.37 9.60
C TYR A 126 5.41 45.54 9.01
N LEU A 127 5.13 46.55 9.85
CA LEU A 127 4.55 47.80 9.40
C LEU A 127 5.68 48.74 8.98
N CYS A 128 5.68 49.17 7.71
CA CYS A 128 6.65 50.14 7.23
C CYS A 128 6.23 51.56 7.65
N PRO A 129 7.01 52.27 8.48
CA PRO A 129 6.65 53.61 8.94
C PRO A 129 6.70 54.68 7.84
N LYS A 130 7.32 54.39 6.68
CA LYS A 130 7.37 55.32 5.54
C LYS A 130 6.17 55.20 4.60
N SER A 131 5.56 54.03 4.49
CA SER A 131 4.50 53.76 3.51
C SER A 131 3.17 53.35 4.14
N ASN A 132 3.12 53.15 5.47
CA ASN A 132 1.95 52.59 6.20
C ASN A 132 1.40 51.29 5.59
N THR A 133 2.23 50.56 4.85
CA THR A 133 1.88 49.27 4.25
C THR A 133 2.44 48.12 5.09
N CYS A 134 1.65 47.06 5.20
CA CYS A 134 2.09 45.81 5.81
C CYS A 134 2.99 45.06 4.83
N LEU A 135 4.25 44.84 5.23
CA LEU A 135 5.20 44.01 4.52
C LEU A 135 5.21 42.62 5.14
N ARG A 136 4.95 41.58 4.34
CA ARG A 136 5.02 40.19 4.77
C ARG A 136 6.25 39.52 4.17
N GLY A 137 6.99 38.78 4.99
CA GLY A 137 8.01 37.87 4.50
C GLY A 137 7.35 36.71 3.73
N ASN A 138 8.07 36.12 2.78
CA ASN A 138 7.63 34.91 2.08
C ASN A 138 8.36 33.68 2.64
N SER A 139 7.72 32.51 2.56
CA SER A 139 8.39 31.25 2.83
C SER A 139 9.40 30.92 1.71
N PRO A 140 10.46 30.14 1.99
CA PRO A 140 11.35 29.64 0.95
C PRO A 140 10.59 28.79 -0.07
N GLU A 141 10.95 28.88 -1.36
CA GLU A 141 10.26 28.18 -2.47
C GLU A 141 10.17 26.67 -2.29
N ASN A 142 11.13 26.07 -1.57
CA ASN A 142 11.19 24.63 -1.33
C ASN A 142 10.27 24.14 -0.20
N ILE A 143 9.56 25.03 0.51
CA ILE A 143 8.62 24.68 1.59
C ILE A 143 7.20 25.05 1.15
N THR A 144 6.45 24.06 0.66
CA THR A 144 5.13 24.27 0.06
C THR A 144 3.98 23.79 0.94
N ALA A 145 4.27 23.01 1.99
CA ALA A 145 3.27 22.43 2.89
C ALA A 145 3.57 22.75 4.36
N THR A 146 2.54 22.72 5.21
CA THR A 146 2.63 22.94 6.67
C THR A 146 3.58 21.93 7.33
N GLN A 147 3.62 20.70 6.82
CA GLN A 147 4.58 19.68 7.21
C GLN A 147 5.17 19.05 5.94
N GLN A 148 6.50 19.06 5.82
CA GLN A 148 7.21 18.52 4.66
C GLN A 148 8.49 17.83 5.13
N LEU A 149 8.71 16.61 4.64
CA LEU A 149 9.98 15.93 4.80
C LEU A 149 10.93 16.40 3.70
N SER A 150 12.04 17.03 4.08
CA SER A 150 13.14 17.28 3.15
C SER A 150 13.78 15.95 2.74
N ALA A 151 14.31 15.86 1.53
CA ALA A 151 15.04 14.69 1.06
C ALA A 151 16.03 14.19 2.14
N MET A 152 15.81 12.95 2.58
CA MET A 152 16.48 12.35 3.73
C MET A 152 17.95 12.12 3.41
N ALA A 153 18.81 13.06 3.78
CA ALA A 153 20.26 12.85 3.78
C ALA A 153 20.61 11.98 4.99
N LEU A 154 20.49 10.66 4.85
CA LEU A 154 21.09 9.71 5.79
C LEU A 154 22.60 9.98 5.82
N ARG A 155 23.05 10.75 6.81
CA ARG A 155 24.47 10.98 7.07
C ARG A 155 24.95 9.84 7.95
N PHE A 156 25.59 8.86 7.34
CA PHE A 156 26.39 7.89 8.09
C PHE A 156 27.54 8.67 8.75
N ARG A 157 27.53 8.75 10.10
CA ARG A 157 28.70 9.25 10.83
C ARG A 157 29.83 8.22 10.63
N ARG A 158 31.00 8.69 10.19
CA ARG A 158 32.21 7.87 10.04
C ARG A 158 32.80 7.54 11.40
#